data_AF-A0A845U897-F1
#
_entry.id   AF-A0A845U897-F1
#
_cell.length_a   1.000
_cell.length_b   1.000
_cell.length_c   1.000
_cell.angle_alpha   90.00
_cell.angle_beta   90.00
_cell.angle_gamma   90.00
#
_symmetry.space_group_name_H-M   'P 1'
#
loop_
_entity.id
_entity.type
_entity.pdbx_description
1 polymer ?
#
loop_
_entity_poly.entity_id
_entity_poly.type
_entity_poly.pdbx_seq_one_letter_code
_entity_poly.pdbx_strand_id
1 'polypeptide(L)'
;MRIECSGDEIVLALLSIIQITNPAMLRAGSDGFAVDLTSLEKKPQLSPDELLLVRLHEDFAAGGDAGPYPIELSPAEATRLCTALEILARARQWPADMERLNDNLRSRLQN
;
A
#
# COMPACT_ATOMS: atom_id res chain seq x y z
N MET A 1 6.94 -14.37 -2.18
CA MET A 1 7.93 -13.47 -1.55
C MET A 1 7.31 -12.94 -0.28
N ARG A 2 8.02 -12.97 0.85
CA ARG A 2 7.52 -12.46 2.13
C ARG A 2 8.39 -11.30 2.58
N ILE A 3 7.76 -10.18 2.93
CA ILE A 3 8.44 -9.00 3.48
C ILE A 3 7.81 -8.64 4.81
N GLU A 4 8.61 -8.12 5.74
CA GLU A 4 8.13 -7.61 7.03
C GLU A 4 8.10 -6.09 6.98
N CYS A 5 6.90 -5.50 6.90
CA CYS A 5 6.74 -4.06 6.84
C CYS A 5 6.64 -3.45 8.25
N SER A 6 7.23 -2.28 8.45
CA SER A 6 6.84 -1.39 9.55
C SER A 6 5.45 -0.80 9.29
N GLY A 7 4.88 -0.13 10.30
CA GLY A 7 3.63 0.62 10.15
C GLY A 7 3.70 1.67 9.04
N ASP A 8 4.79 2.44 8.97
CA ASP A 8 4.97 3.43 7.90
C ASP A 8 5.10 2.78 6.52
N GLU A 9 5.78 1.64 6.41
CA GLU A 9 5.95 0.92 5.14
C GLU A 9 4.63 0.36 4.61
N ILE A 10 3.80 -0.24 5.48
CA ILE A 10 2.49 -0.77 5.05
C ILE A 10 1.51 0.36 4.72
N VAL A 11 1.56 1.48 5.45
CA VAL A 11 0.79 2.69 5.12
C VAL A 11 1.24 3.25 3.77
N LEU A 12 2.55 3.37 3.53
CA LEU A 12 3.08 3.83 2.26
C LEU A 12 2.67 2.89 1.10
N ALA A 13 2.71 1.57 1.32
CA ALA A 13 2.25 0.58 0.36
C ALA A 13 0.75 0.76 0.04
N LEU A 14 -0.11 0.90 1.05
CA LEU A 14 -1.54 1.16 0.88
C LEU A 14 -1.78 2.45 0.10
N LEU A 15 -1.15 3.55 0.49
CA LEU A 15 -1.29 4.85 -0.20
C LEU A 15 -0.86 4.74 -1.66
N SER A 16 0.21 4.00 -1.96
CA SER A 16 0.70 3.83 -3.32
C SER A 16 -0.30 3.09 -4.21
N ILE A 17 -0.93 2.02 -3.70
CA ILE A 17 -1.93 1.26 -4.44
C ILE A 17 -3.23 2.04 -4.57
N ILE A 18 -3.68 2.73 -3.52
CA ILE A 18 -4.87 3.60 -3.56
C ILE A 18 -4.70 4.67 -4.65
N GLN A 19 -3.52 5.28 -4.75
CA GLN A 19 -3.24 6.32 -5.72
C GLN A 19 -3.40 5.85 -7.18
N ILE A 20 -3.08 4.58 -7.48
CA ILE A 20 -3.18 4.03 -8.84
C ILE A 20 -4.53 3.33 -9.11
N THR A 21 -5.27 2.94 -8.06
CA THR A 21 -6.56 2.27 -8.18
C THR A 21 -7.71 3.28 -8.18
N ASN A 22 -7.87 4.01 -7.07
CA ASN A 22 -8.88 5.06 -6.91
C ASN A 22 -8.51 5.97 -5.73
N PRO A 23 -7.90 7.14 -5.98
CA PRO A 23 -7.53 8.10 -4.93
C PRO A 23 -8.70 8.54 -4.04
N ALA A 24 -9.94 8.46 -4.52
CA ALA A 24 -11.13 8.82 -3.74
C ALA A 24 -11.47 7.82 -2.61
N MET A 25 -10.79 6.68 -2.56
CA MET A 25 -10.88 5.74 -1.42
C MET A 25 -10.16 6.26 -0.18
N LEU A 26 -9.22 7.20 -0.32
CA LEU A 26 -8.58 7.84 0.81
C LEU A 26 -9.45 8.99 1.34
N ARG A 27 -9.98 8.84 2.55
CA ARG A 27 -10.78 9.88 3.22
C ARG A 27 -10.06 10.43 4.44
N ALA A 28 -10.39 11.66 4.83
CA ALA A 28 -9.98 12.18 6.13
C ALA A 28 -10.70 11.39 7.24
N GLY A 29 -9.95 10.87 8.20
CA GLY A 29 -10.44 10.16 9.38
C GLY A 29 -10.11 10.91 10.68
N SER A 30 -10.67 10.46 11.80
CA SER A 30 -10.39 11.05 13.13
C SER A 30 -8.92 11.02 13.51
N ASP A 31 -8.20 9.99 13.07
CA ASP A 31 -6.80 9.72 13.39
C ASP A 31 -5.88 9.95 12.17
N GLY A 32 -6.33 10.78 11.22
CA GLY A 32 -5.59 11.11 10.00
C GLY A 32 -6.37 10.73 8.75
N PHE A 33 -6.19 9.51 8.26
CA PHE A 33 -6.87 9.01 7.06
C PHE A 33 -7.61 7.70 7.33
N ALA A 34 -8.69 7.48 6.59
CA ALA A 34 -9.46 6.26 6.56
C ALA A 34 -9.54 5.75 5.12
N VAL A 35 -9.47 4.43 4.95
CA VAL A 35 -9.62 3.78 3.65
C VAL A 35 -11.06 3.31 3.48
N ASP A 36 -11.75 3.85 2.48
CA ASP A 36 -13.13 3.51 2.14
C ASP A 36 -13.17 2.49 0.99
N LEU A 37 -13.30 1.21 1.34
CA LEU A 37 -13.40 0.11 0.39
C LEU A 37 -14.82 -0.14 -0.12
N THR A 38 -15.83 0.65 0.28
CA THR A 38 -17.24 0.44 -0.10
C THR A 38 -17.45 0.38 -1.62
N SER A 39 -16.63 1.11 -2.37
CA SER A 39 -16.67 1.11 -3.83
C SER A 39 -16.22 -0.23 -4.46
N LEU A 40 -15.41 -1.01 -3.75
CA LEU A 40 -14.96 -2.34 -4.18
C LEU A 40 -15.98 -3.43 -3.86
N GLU A 41 -16.69 -3.33 -2.74
CA GLU A 41 -17.71 -4.31 -2.33
C GLU A 41 -18.83 -4.47 -3.37
N LYS A 42 -19.11 -3.41 -4.12
CA LYS A 42 -20.16 -3.37 -5.14
C LYS A 42 -19.69 -3.86 -6.52
N LYS A 43 -18.39 -4.17 -6.68
CA LYS A 43 -17.83 -4.60 -7.96
C LYS A 43 -17.97 -6.11 -8.14
N PRO A 44 -18.43 -6.57 -9.32
CA PRO A 44 -18.56 -8.01 -9.60
C PRO A 44 -17.21 -8.70 -9.78
N GLN A 45 -16.18 -7.95 -10.18
CA GLN A 45 -14.81 -8.45 -10.31
C GLN A 45 -13.85 -7.32 -9.97
N LEU A 46 -12.89 -7.63 -9.09
CA LEU A 46 -11.81 -6.74 -8.71
C LEU A 46 -10.64 -6.91 -9.68
N SER A 47 -10.01 -5.80 -10.04
CA SER A 47 -8.74 -5.80 -10.74
C SER A 47 -7.61 -6.33 -9.82
N PRO A 48 -6.47 -6.74 -10.38
CA PRO A 48 -5.38 -7.25 -9.56
C PRO A 48 -4.82 -6.21 -8.56
N ASP A 49 -4.86 -4.92 -8.89
CA ASP A 49 -4.42 -3.85 -7.98
C ASP A 49 -5.43 -3.65 -6.84
N GLU A 50 -6.72 -3.79 -7.12
CA GLU A 50 -7.78 -3.74 -6.10
C GLU A 50 -7.75 -4.96 -5.18
N LEU A 51 -7.44 -6.15 -5.71
CA LEU A 51 -7.22 -7.36 -4.90
C LEU A 51 -6.02 -7.19 -3.97
N LEU A 52 -4.93 -6.63 -4.48
CA LEU A 52 -3.76 -6.32 -3.67
C LEU A 52 -4.08 -5.30 -2.57
N LEU A 53 -4.86 -4.24 -2.89
CA LEU A 53 -5.30 -3.25 -1.92
C LEU A 53 -6.09 -3.87 -0.77
N VAL A 54 -7.10 -4.70 -1.08
CA VAL A 54 -7.93 -5.34 -0.06
C VAL A 54 -7.07 -6.18 0.87
N ARG A 55 -6.15 -6.99 0.33
CA ARG A 55 -5.28 -7.83 1.15
C ARG A 55 -4.34 -7.02 2.05
N LEU A 56 -3.68 -6.01 1.49
CA LEU A 56 -2.81 -5.11 2.28
C LEU A 56 -3.59 -4.41 3.40
N HIS A 57 -4.85 -4.05 3.15
CA HIS A 57 -5.70 -3.40 4.14
C HIS A 57 -6.10 -4.38 5.25
N GLU A 58 -6.41 -5.64 4.92
CA GLU A 58 -6.64 -6.71 5.90
C GLU A 58 -5.41 -6.99 6.75
N ASP A 59 -4.22 -7.09 6.13
CA ASP A 59 -2.96 -7.29 6.84
C ASP A 59 -2.67 -6.14 7.81
N PHE A 60 -2.93 -4.90 7.39
CA PHE A 60 -2.81 -3.71 8.24
C PHE A 60 -3.81 -3.71 9.40
N ALA A 61 -5.08 -3.99 9.12
CA ALA A 61 -6.12 -4.05 10.15
C ALA A 61 -5.91 -5.19 11.15
N ALA A 62 -5.34 -6.32 10.71
CA ALA A 62 -5.06 -7.48 11.55
C ALA A 62 -3.82 -7.28 12.45
N GLY A 63 -2.83 -6.50 12.01
CA GLY A 63 -1.56 -6.32 12.72
C GLY A 63 -1.59 -5.36 13.92
N GLY A 64 -2.72 -4.70 14.19
CA GLY A 64 -2.83 -3.70 15.28
C GLY A 64 -1.90 -2.50 15.08
N ASP A 65 -1.50 -1.81 16.15
CA ASP A 65 -0.72 -0.56 16.10
C ASP A 65 0.83 -0.74 16.09
N ALA A 66 1.34 -1.96 16.30
CA ALA A 66 2.73 -2.13 16.76
C ALA A 66 3.71 -2.79 15.76
N GLY A 67 3.23 -3.44 14.70
CA GLY A 67 4.10 -4.14 13.72
C GLY A 67 5.00 -5.24 14.33
N PRO A 68 5.83 -5.92 13.50
CA PRO A 68 5.90 -5.84 12.04
C PRO A 68 4.72 -6.54 11.34
N TYR A 69 4.37 -6.07 10.15
CA TYR A 69 3.30 -6.61 9.30
C TYR A 69 3.90 -7.55 8.25
N PRO A 70 3.76 -8.87 8.39
CA PRO A 70 4.25 -9.80 7.39
C PRO A 70 3.33 -9.79 6.17
N ILE A 71 3.84 -9.37 5.02
CA ILE A 71 3.09 -9.33 3.77
C ILE A 71 3.62 -10.41 2.84
N GLU A 72 2.74 -11.27 2.36
CA GLU A 72 3.06 -12.26 1.34
C GLU A 72 2.63 -11.74 -0.03
N LEU A 73 3.59 -11.68 -0.95
CA LEU A 73 3.44 -11.16 -2.31
C LEU A 73 3.88 -12.22 -3.32
N SER A 74 3.07 -12.42 -4.35
CA SER A 74 3.53 -13.06 -5.58
C SER A 74 4.51 -12.13 -6.34
N PRO A 75 5.33 -12.66 -7.26
CA PRO A 75 6.23 -11.83 -8.07
C PRO A 75 5.50 -10.72 -8.85
N ALA A 76 4.27 -11.02 -9.31
CA ALA A 76 3.44 -10.05 -10.01
C ALA A 76 2.98 -8.92 -9.08
N GLU A 77 2.61 -9.23 -7.84
CA GLU A 77 2.18 -8.24 -6.85
C GLU A 77 3.36 -7.39 -6.36
N ALA A 78 4.53 -7.99 -6.13
CA ALA A 78 5.75 -7.26 -5.81
C ALA A 78 6.11 -6.24 -6.91
N THR A 79 5.99 -6.65 -8.18
CA THR A 79 6.20 -5.77 -9.33
C THR A 79 5.17 -4.63 -9.37
N ARG A 80 3.89 -4.93 -9.14
CA ARG A 80 2.81 -3.93 -9.09
C ARG A 80 3.05 -2.92 -7.98
N LEU A 81 3.36 -3.38 -6.77
CA LEU A 81 3.63 -2.52 -5.63
C LEU A 81 4.87 -1.64 -5.87
N CYS A 82 5.95 -2.20 -6.41
CA CYS A 82 7.13 -1.43 -6.76
C CYS A 82 6.84 -0.34 -7.81
N THR A 83 5.98 -0.63 -8.78
CA THR A 83 5.52 0.35 -9.79
C THR A 83 4.64 1.43 -9.17
N ALA A 84 3.72 1.06 -8.28
CA ALA A 84 2.83 1.99 -7.58
C ALA A 84 3.63 2.97 -6.70
N LEU A 85 4.62 2.46 -5.97
CA LEU A 85 5.56 3.24 -5.16
C LEU A 85 6.34 4.24 -6.02
N GLU A 86 6.81 3.82 -7.20
CA GLU A 86 7.48 4.73 -8.14
C GLU A 86 6.56 5.85 -8.65
N ILE A 87 5.31 5.52 -8.99
CA ILE A 87 4.32 6.52 -9.43
C ILE A 87 4.03 7.52 -8.30
N LEU A 88 3.83 7.02 -7.07
CA LEU A 88 3.56 7.84 -5.90
C LEU A 88 4.73 8.79 -5.60
N ALA A 89 5.97 8.29 -5.67
CA ALA A 89 7.18 9.09 -5.47
C ALA A 89 7.31 10.22 -6.50
N ARG A 90 6.90 9.98 -7.75
CA ARG A 90 6.91 10.99 -8.82
C ARG A 90 5.78 12.01 -8.74
N ALA A 91 4.68 11.67 -8.07
CA ALA A 91 3.48 12.50 -8.06
C ALA A 91 3.63 13.81 -7.24
N ARG A 92 4.56 13.86 -6.27
CA ARG A 92 4.83 15.05 -5.46
C ARG A 92 6.24 15.03 -4.87
N GLN A 93 6.71 16.19 -4.41
CA GLN A 93 7.94 16.24 -3.61
C GLN A 93 7.65 15.71 -2.20
N TRP A 94 8.31 14.61 -1.84
CA TRP A 94 8.21 14.00 -0.52
C TRP A 94 9.36 14.45 0.37
N PRO A 95 9.19 14.45 1.71
CA PRO A 95 10.31 14.62 2.63
C PRO A 95 11.35 13.51 2.44
N ALA A 96 12.62 13.82 2.71
CA ALA A 96 13.75 12.90 2.53
C ALA A 96 13.61 11.58 3.31
N ASP A 97 12.85 11.55 4.40
CA ASP A 97 12.58 10.32 5.16
C ASP A 97 11.60 9.39 4.42
N MET A 98 10.57 9.96 3.77
CA MET A 98 9.63 9.20 2.95
C MET A 98 10.26 8.69 1.65
N GLU A 99 11.16 9.46 1.04
CA GLU A 99 11.94 9.00 -0.12
C GLU A 99 12.82 7.80 0.25
N ARG A 100 13.55 7.89 1.38
CA ARG A 100 14.36 6.79 1.90
C ARG A 100 13.52 5.55 2.23
N LEU A 101 12.33 5.75 2.83
CA LEU A 101 11.40 4.66 3.14
C LEU A 101 10.92 3.98 1.85
N ASN A 102 10.51 4.77 0.86
CA ASN A 102 10.10 4.29 -0.45
C ASN A 102 11.20 3.47 -1.13
N ASP A 103 12.43 3.99 -1.17
CA ASP A 103 13.55 3.33 -1.82
C ASP A 103 13.98 2.04 -1.10
N ASN A 104 13.93 2.03 0.23
CA ASN A 104 14.17 0.83 1.02
C ASN A 104 13.13 -0.25 0.70
N LEU A 105 11.84 0.09 0.77
CA LEU A 105 10.76 -0.83 0.48
C LEU A 105 10.86 -1.37 -0.96
N ARG A 106 11.11 -0.51 -1.94
CA ARG A 106 11.28 -0.91 -3.34
C ARG A 106 12.46 -1.85 -3.55
N SER A 107 13.59 -1.58 -2.89
CA SER A 107 14.77 -2.46 -2.96
C SER A 107 14.46 -3.85 -2.43
N ARG A 108 13.69 -3.96 -1.34
CA ARG A 108 13.26 -5.23 -0.76
C ARG A 108 12.24 -5.97 -1.63
N LEU A 109 11.43 -5.26 -2.41
CA LEU A 109 10.48 -5.86 -3.36
C LEU A 109 11.15 -6.44 -4.61
N GLN A 110 12.39 -6.05 -4.89
CA GLN A 110 13.16 -6.47 -6.07
C GLN A 110 14.17 -7.59 -5.79
N ASN A 111 14.40 -7.93 -4.51
CA ASN A 111 15.30 -8.99 -4.07
C ASN A 111 14.50 -10.22 -3.63
#